data_AF-A0AAW5JPY1-F1
#
_entry.id   AF-A0AAW5JPY1-F1
#
_cell.length_a   1.000
_cell.length_b   1.000
_cell.length_c   1.000
_cell.angle_alpha   90.00
_cell.angle_beta   90.00
_cell.angle_gamma   90.00
#
_symmetry.space_group_name_H-M   'P 1'
#
loop_
_entity.id
_entity.type
_entity.pdbx_description
1 polymer ?
#
loop_
_entity_poly.entity_id
_entity_poly.type
_entity_poly.pdbx_seq_one_letter_code
_entity_poly.pdbx_strand_id
1 'polypeptide(L)' 'MSTVSPKIRAQFESMPIDLKNHILSMDVKLENMNDLMAVLERIVAEGEGHA' A
#
# COMPACT_ATOMS: atom_id res chain seq x y z
N MET A 1 -12.64 1.68 4.61
CA MET A 1 -11.61 1.52 5.66
C MET A 1 -10.60 0.51 5.15
N SER A 2 -9.34 0.89 5.00
CA SER A 2 -8.30 -0.06 4.58
C SER A 2 -8.04 -1.12 5.64
N THR A 3 -8.03 -2.39 5.23
CA THR A 3 -7.77 -3.53 6.12
C THR A 3 -6.47 -4.21 5.74
N VAL A 4 -5.56 -4.33 6.71
CA VAL A 4 -4.24 -4.96 6.52
C VAL A 4 -4.19 -6.28 7.26
N SER A 5 -3.90 -7.36 6.53
CA SER A 5 -3.79 -8.69 7.10
C SER A 5 -2.55 -8.84 7.99
N PRO A 6 -2.65 -9.59 9.11
CA PRO A 6 -1.56 -9.74 10.06
C PRO A 6 -0.30 -10.37 9.45
N LYS A 7 -0.45 -11.16 8.37
CA LYS A 7 0.66 -11.80 7.65
C LYS A 7 1.61 -10.82 6.98
N ILE A 8 1.09 -9.69 6.51
CA ILE A 8 1.85 -8.64 5.82
C ILE A 8 1.93 -7.34 6.63
N ARG A 9 1.22 -7.27 7.75
CA ARG A 9 1.21 -6.13 8.66
C ARG A 9 2.61 -5.71 9.07
N ALA A 10 3.52 -6.64 9.36
CA ALA A 10 4.90 -6.32 9.70
C ALA A 10 5.64 -5.57 8.57
N GLN A 11 5.41 -5.96 7.32
CA GLN A 11 5.99 -5.30 6.15
C GLN A 11 5.35 -3.92 5.93
N PHE A 12 4.02 -3.86 6.09
CA PHE A 12 3.28 -2.60 6.07
C PHE A 12 3.78 -1.62 7.13
N GLU A 13 3.96 -2.06 8.37
CA GLU A 13 4.46 -1.24 9.48
C GLU A 13 5.90 -0.79 9.25
N SER A 14 6.74 -1.63 8.62
CA SER A 14 8.13 -1.32 8.24
C SER A 14 8.25 -0.27 7.13
N MET A 15 7.17 0.04 6.41
CA MET A 15 7.18 1.09 5.39
C MET A 15 7.12 2.51 5.97
N PRO A 16 7.57 3.52 5.21
CA PRO A 16 7.45 4.93 5.58
C PRO A 16 6.01 5.33 5.88
N ILE A 17 5.83 6.32 6.75
CA ILE A 17 4.51 6.85 7.11
C ILE A 17 3.78 7.43 5.91
N ASP A 18 4.47 8.11 4.99
CA ASP A 18 3.86 8.65 3.77
C ASP A 18 3.23 7.56 2.91
N LEU A 19 3.96 6.47 2.66
CA LEU A 19 3.46 5.31 1.93
C LEU A 19 2.25 4.68 2.61
N LYS A 20 2.32 4.48 3.93
CA LYS A 20 1.18 3.95 4.71
C LYS A 20 -0.04 4.85 4.58
N ASN A 21 0.11 6.16 4.74
CA ASN A 21 -0.99 7.11 4.62
C ASN A 21 -1.59 7.11 3.22
N HIS A 22 -0.76 7.04 2.19
CA HIS A 22 -1.22 6.94 0.80
C HIS A 22 -2.06 5.67 0.59
N ILE A 23 -1.54 4.52 1.02
CA ILE A 23 -2.24 3.22 0.96
C ILE A 23 -3.56 3.27 1.74
N LEU A 24 -3.57 3.88 2.93
CA LEU A 24 -4.78 4.05 3.73
C LEU A 24 -5.80 4.97 3.05
N SER A 25 -5.35 5.99 2.33
CA SER A 25 -6.21 6.91 1.56
C SER A 25 -6.90 6.22 0.38
N MET A 26 -6.29 5.17 -0.18
CA MET A 26 -6.81 4.43 -1.34
C MET A 26 -7.91 3.40 -1.01
N ASP A 27 -8.28 3.25 0.26
CA ASP A 27 -9.30 2.29 0.74
C ASP A 27 -9.07 0.83 0.30
N VAL A 28 -7.81 0.37 0.32
CA VAL A 28 -7.41 -0.95 -0.18
C VAL A 28 -7.44 -2.04 0.89
N LYS A 29 -7.62 -3.30 0.45
CA LYS A 29 -7.66 -4.48 1.33
C LYS A 29 -6.45 -5.36 1.12
N LEU A 30 -5.41 -5.09 1.89
CA LEU A 30 -4.16 -5.83 1.81
C LEU A 30 -4.30 -7.20 2.53
N GLU A 31 -4.59 -8.27 1.79
CA GLU A 31 -4.72 -9.62 2.35
C GLU A 31 -3.42 -10.44 2.29
N ASN A 32 -2.60 -10.19 1.28
CA ASN A 32 -1.40 -10.94 0.99
C ASN A 32 -0.34 -10.03 0.35
N MET A 33 0.85 -10.60 0.12
CA MET A 33 1.99 -9.84 -0.40
C MET A 33 1.76 -9.33 -1.83
N ASN A 34 0.98 -10.04 -2.64
CA ASN A 34 0.63 -9.64 -4.00
C ASN A 34 -0.24 -8.38 -4.00
N ASP A 35 -1.20 -8.30 -3.07
CA ASP A 35 -2.04 -7.10 -2.89
C ASP A 35 -1.18 -5.88 -2.53
N LEU A 36 -0.19 -6.10 -1.65
CA LEU A 36 0.76 -5.06 -1.28
C LEU A 36 1.60 -4.60 -2.48
N MET A 37 2.13 -5.54 -3.28
CA MET A 37 2.88 -5.21 -4.49
C MET A 37 2.01 -4.43 -5.48
N ALA A 38 0.78 -4.87 -5.75
CA ALA A 38 -0.13 -4.21 -6.68
C ALA A 38 -0.45 -2.77 -6.26
N VAL A 39 -0.65 -2.52 -4.96
CA VAL A 39 -0.88 -1.18 -4.44
C VAL A 39 0.37 -0.30 -4.58
N LEU A 40 1.56 -0.84 -4.29
CA LEU A 40 2.81 -0.12 -4.48
C LEU A 40 3.04 0.25 -5.94
N GLU A 41 2.84 -0.70 -6.86
CA GLU A 41 2.93 -0.44 -8.30
C GLU A 41 1.93 0.62 -8.75
N ARG A 42 0.71 0.60 -8.22
CA ARG A 42 -0.29 1.61 -8.52
C ARG A 42 0.13 3.00 -8.01
N ILE A 43 0.67 3.09 -6.80
CA ILE A 43 1.17 4.36 -6.24
C ILE A 43 2.31 4.91 -7.10
N VAL A 44 3.23 4.04 -7.53
CA VAL A 44 4.35 4.41 -8.41
C VAL A 44 3.83 4.86 -9.77
N ALA A 45 2.90 4.12 -10.38
CA ALA A 45 2.29 4.49 -11.66
C ALA A 45 1.49 5.81 -11.59
N GLU A 46 0.77 6.05 -10.49
CA GLU A 46 0.05 7.32 -10.27
C GLU A 46 1.03 8.48 -9.98
N GLY A 47 2.19 8.22 -9.37
CA GLY A 47 3.22 9.21 -9.08
C GLY A 47 4.14 9.56 -10.26
N GLU A 48 4.46 8.59 -11.12
CA GLU A 48 5.31 8.78 -12.31
C GLU A 48 4.52 9.24 -13.55
N GLY A 49 3.19 9.12 -13.54
CA GLY A 49 2.30 9.61 -14.61
C GLY A 49 2.13 11.14 -14.66
N HIS A 50 2.87 11.90 -13.85
CA HIS A 50 2.84 13.36 -13.80
C HIS A 50 4.24 13.93 -14.04
N ALA A 51 4.73 13.82 -15.28
CA ALA A 51 5.86 14.58 -15.80
C ALA A 51 5.54 15.11 -17.20
#